data_AF-A0A060YVB9-F1
#
_entry.id   AF-A0A060YVB9-F1
#
_cell.length_a   1.000
_cell.length_b   1.000
_cell.length_c   1.000
_cell.angle_alpha   90.00
_cell.angle_beta   90.00
_cell.angle_gamma   90.00
#
_symmetry.space_group_name_H-M   'P 1'
#
loop_
_entity.id
_entity.type
_entity.pdbx_description
1 polymer ?
#
loop_
_entity_poly.entity_id
_entity_poly.type
_entity_poly.pdbx_seq_one_letter_code
_entity_poly.pdbx_strand_id
1 'polypeptide(L)'
;MSCLWAYDPNVGAYYVDHNTKSTQLEDPRAQWQREQEVMLREYLDVAKDALSAQKEIYQVKEQRLRLAQQEYLQLNNAWRDRSTSQTSLNSRSSSSSKYDPEILKAEIVTSKSRVNKLKRDLACMKQELQYKEQGFETLKEIDHKVSSVPYGVKLHDEQATLNEVKSIRDAISSGEKEKQELMQVSSDGTTCI
;
A
#
# COMPACT_ATOMS: atom_id res chain seq x y z
N MET A 1 23.30 -2.78 15.34
CA MET A 1 22.89 -4.20 15.30
C MET A 1 24.13 -5.04 15.57
N SER A 2 24.18 -5.75 16.69
CA SER A 2 25.34 -6.57 17.08
C SER A 2 24.92 -8.03 17.14
N CYS A 3 24.34 -8.50 16.04
CA CYS A 3 24.15 -9.93 15.81
C CYS A 3 25.40 -10.47 15.13
N LEU A 4 26.03 -11.47 15.73
CA LEU A 4 27.22 -12.12 15.19
C LEU A 4 26.84 -13.45 14.55
N TRP A 5 27.37 -13.69 13.36
CA TRP A 5 27.31 -15.00 12.73
C TRP A 5 28.31 -15.94 13.43
N ALA A 6 27.85 -17.14 13.77
CA ALA A 6 28.61 -18.19 14.43
C ALA A 6 28.33 -19.54 13.77
N TYR A 7 29.20 -20.51 14.00
CA TYR A 7 29.09 -21.85 13.44
C TYR A 7 29.40 -22.90 14.50
N ASP A 8 28.56 -23.93 14.59
CA ASP A 8 28.77 -25.12 15.42
C ASP A 8 28.68 -26.39 14.56
N PRO A 9 29.58 -27.38 14.72
CA PRO A 9 29.57 -28.58 13.88
C PRO A 9 28.31 -29.44 13.95
N ASN A 10 27.56 -29.40 15.07
CA ASN A 10 26.35 -30.20 15.27
C ASN A 10 25.08 -29.43 14.83
N VAL A 11 25.09 -28.10 14.91
CA VAL A 11 23.92 -27.23 14.66
C VAL A 11 23.98 -26.51 13.31
N GLY A 12 25.18 -26.25 12.79
CA GLY A 12 25.42 -25.48 11.58
C GLY A 12 25.61 -23.98 11.85
N ALA A 13 25.31 -23.15 10.86
CA ALA A 13 25.37 -21.69 10.98
C ALA A 13 24.19 -21.15 11.82
N TYR A 14 24.48 -20.24 12.74
CA TYR A 14 23.50 -19.57 13.58
C TYR A 14 23.94 -18.14 13.91
N TYR A 15 23.02 -17.36 14.49
CA TYR A 15 23.23 -15.96 14.84
C TYR A 15 23.05 -15.77 16.34
N VAL A 16 23.95 -15.01 16.97
CA VAL A 16 23.91 -14.67 18.39
C VAL A 16 23.56 -13.20 18.54
N ASP A 17 22.45 -12.90 19.22
CA ASP A 17 22.09 -11.53 19.58
C ASP A 17 22.50 -11.23 21.02
N HIS A 18 23.53 -10.38 21.17
CA HIS A 18 24.03 -9.99 22.49
C HIS A 18 23.12 -9.00 23.23
N ASN A 19 22.13 -8.40 22.57
CA ASN A 19 21.18 -7.49 23.20
C ASN A 19 20.11 -8.30 23.94
N THR A 20 19.54 -9.30 23.26
CA THR A 20 18.48 -10.16 23.81
C THR A 20 19.00 -11.42 24.49
N LYS A 21 20.31 -11.68 24.42
CA LYS A 21 20.98 -12.88 24.97
C LYS A 21 20.40 -14.18 24.39
N SER A 22 20.02 -14.15 23.11
CA SER A 22 19.44 -15.29 22.40
C SER A 22 20.36 -15.78 21.27
N THR A 23 20.08 -17.01 20.81
CA THR A 23 20.61 -17.55 19.55
C THR A 23 19.46 -17.94 18.63
N GLN A 24 19.67 -17.80 17.32
CA GLN A 24 18.68 -18.16 16.31
C GLN A 24 19.35 -18.76 15.08
N LEU A 25 18.69 -19.74 14.43
CA LEU A 25 19.18 -20.34 13.19
C LEU A 25 18.98 -19.42 11.98
N GLU A 26 17.90 -18.64 11.99
CA GLU A 26 17.52 -17.79 10.88
C GLU A 26 18.28 -16.47 10.87
N ASP A 27 18.62 -15.98 9.67
CA ASP A 27 19.28 -14.68 9.53
C ASP A 27 18.36 -13.56 10.04
N PRO A 28 18.76 -12.80 11.07
CA PRO A 28 17.94 -11.72 11.62
C PRO A 28 17.59 -10.64 10.60
N ARG A 29 18.39 -10.48 9.54
CA ARG A 29 18.13 -9.51 8.46
C ARG A 29 17.01 -10.01 7.54
N ALA A 30 17.00 -11.31 7.23
CA ALA A 30 15.93 -11.93 6.45
C ALA A 30 14.63 -11.98 7.24
N GLN A 31 14.70 -12.30 8.54
CA GLN A 31 13.54 -12.24 9.42
C GLN A 31 12.94 -10.83 9.48
N TRP A 32 13.76 -9.81 9.75
CA TRP A 32 13.32 -8.42 9.80
C TRP A 32 12.66 -7.97 8.49
N GLN A 33 13.22 -8.36 7.34
CA GLN A 33 12.62 -8.05 6.05
C GLN A 33 11.23 -8.68 5.89
N ARG A 34 11.07 -9.97 6.19
CA ARG A 34 9.75 -10.62 6.10
C ARG A 34 8.74 -9.97 7.04
N GLU A 35 9.17 -9.56 8.24
CA GLU A 35 8.29 -8.82 9.16
C GLU A 35 7.87 -7.48 8.57
N GLN A 36 8.76 -6.74 7.89
CA GLN A 36 8.41 -5.52 7.18
C GLN A 36 7.43 -5.77 6.02
N GLU A 37 7.64 -6.83 5.23
CA GLU A 37 6.74 -7.23 4.14
C GLU A 37 5.34 -7.59 4.64
N VAL A 38 5.25 -8.39 5.71
CA VAL A 38 3.98 -8.76 6.34
C VAL A 38 3.26 -7.52 6.85
N MET A 39 3.95 -6.68 7.62
CA MET A 39 3.37 -5.46 8.18
C MET A 39 2.81 -4.56 7.08
N LEU A 40 3.58 -4.33 6.01
CA LEU A 40 3.16 -3.48 4.91
C LEU A 40 1.95 -4.04 4.15
N ARG A 41 1.90 -5.37 3.97
CA ARG A 41 0.76 -6.05 3.35
C ARG A 41 -0.51 -5.94 4.19
N GLU A 42 -0.40 -6.11 5.51
CA GLU A 42 -1.53 -5.91 6.43
C GLU A 42 -2.05 -4.46 6.37
N TYR A 43 -1.14 -3.48 6.34
CA TYR A 43 -1.54 -2.07 6.17
C TYR A 43 -2.24 -1.82 4.83
N LEU A 44 -1.77 -2.43 3.74
CA LEU A 44 -2.42 -2.33 2.43
C LEU A 44 -3.83 -2.90 2.46
N ASP A 45 -4.05 -4.06 3.07
CA ASP A 45 -5.37 -4.66 3.16
C ASP A 45 -6.34 -3.76 3.96
N VAL A 46 -5.91 -3.25 5.11
CA VAL A 46 -6.71 -2.32 5.91
C VAL A 46 -7.01 -1.01 5.15
N ALA A 47 -6.02 -0.46 4.44
CA ALA A 47 -6.19 0.76 3.66
C ALA A 47 -7.16 0.56 2.49
N LYS A 48 -7.11 -0.59 1.83
CA LYS A 48 -8.03 -0.97 0.75
C LYS A 48 -9.47 -1.07 1.26
N ASP A 49 -9.68 -1.74 2.39
CA ASP A 49 -11.00 -1.88 3.00
C ASP A 49 -11.57 -0.52 3.44
N ALA A 50 -10.73 0.32 4.07
CA ALA A 50 -11.10 1.68 4.44
C ALA A 50 -11.50 2.53 3.22
N LEU A 51 -10.76 2.41 2.10
CA LEU A 51 -11.10 3.07 0.84
C LEU A 51 -12.42 2.57 0.26
N SER A 52 -12.67 1.25 0.29
CA SER A 52 -13.93 0.67 -0.16
C SER A 52 -15.11 1.19 0.65
N ALA A 53 -15.02 1.13 1.98
CA ALA A 53 -16.03 1.65 2.89
C ALA A 53 -16.30 3.14 2.66
N GLN A 54 -15.26 3.95 2.44
CA GLN A 54 -15.42 5.37 2.16
C GLN A 54 -16.12 5.63 0.81
N LYS A 55 -15.87 4.81 -0.21
CA LYS A 55 -16.59 4.88 -1.50
C LYS A 55 -18.07 4.52 -1.35
N GLU A 56 -18.40 3.52 -0.54
CA GLU A 56 -19.77 3.16 -0.23
C GLU A 56 -20.51 4.31 0.48
N ILE A 57 -19.89 4.91 1.50
CA ILE A 57 -20.44 6.07 2.20
C ILE A 57 -20.65 7.25 1.23
N TYR A 58 -19.70 7.47 0.31
CA TYR A 58 -19.82 8.49 -0.73
C TYR A 58 -21.06 8.24 -1.62
N GLN A 59 -21.25 7.02 -2.10
CA GLN A 59 -22.40 6.64 -2.92
C GLN A 59 -23.73 6.85 -2.17
N VAL A 60 -23.80 6.45 -0.90
CA VAL A 60 -24.98 6.68 -0.06
C VAL A 60 -25.27 8.17 0.09
N LYS A 61 -24.25 9.01 0.26
CA LYS A 61 -24.44 10.47 0.31
C LYS A 61 -24.88 11.06 -1.03
N GLU A 62 -24.42 10.51 -2.15
CA GLU A 62 -24.87 10.92 -3.47
C GLU A 62 -26.36 10.60 -3.68
N GLN A 63 -26.79 9.40 -3.28
CA GLN A 63 -28.21 9.03 -3.25
C GLN A 63 -29.01 9.97 -2.33
N ARG A 64 -28.49 10.28 -1.15
CA ARG A 64 -29.12 11.22 -0.21
C ARG A 64 -29.25 12.63 -0.78
N LEU A 65 -28.25 13.09 -1.55
CA LEU A 65 -28.33 14.36 -2.28
C LEU A 65 -29.44 14.32 -3.33
N ARG A 66 -29.55 13.24 -4.11
CA ARG A 66 -30.60 13.08 -5.13
C ARG A 66 -31.99 13.16 -4.52
N LEU A 67 -32.23 12.45 -3.42
CA LEU A 67 -33.50 12.52 -2.69
C LEU A 67 -33.78 13.92 -2.15
N ALA A 68 -32.79 14.57 -1.54
CA ALA A 68 -32.94 15.93 -1.04
C ALA A 68 -33.24 16.95 -2.16
N GLN A 69 -32.67 16.77 -3.35
CA GLN A 69 -32.97 17.58 -4.54
C GLN A 69 -34.41 17.37 -5.01
N GLN A 70 -34.89 16.12 -5.04
CA GLN A 70 -36.27 15.81 -5.39
C GLN A 70 -37.26 16.42 -4.41
N GLU A 71 -37.02 16.29 -3.11
CA GLU A 71 -37.86 16.90 -2.06
C GLU A 71 -37.88 18.43 -2.19
N TYR A 72 -36.73 19.06 -2.44
CA TYR A 72 -36.67 20.51 -2.72
C TYR A 72 -37.50 20.91 -3.94
N LEU A 73 -37.42 20.15 -5.04
CA LEU A 73 -38.20 20.42 -6.26
C LEU A 73 -39.70 20.26 -6.02
N GLN A 74 -40.11 19.23 -5.27
CA GLN A 74 -41.51 19.01 -4.91
C GLN A 74 -42.07 20.17 -4.09
N LEU A 75 -41.33 20.62 -3.06
CA LEU A 75 -41.74 21.77 -2.25
C LEU A 75 -41.84 23.05 -3.09
N ASN A 76 -40.88 23.27 -3.99
CA ASN A 76 -40.88 24.44 -4.87
C ASN A 76 -42.06 24.43 -5.86
N ASN A 77 -42.41 23.27 -6.41
CA ASN A 77 -43.57 23.11 -7.28
C ASN A 77 -44.89 23.35 -6.52
N ALA A 78 -45.04 22.77 -5.33
CA ALA A 78 -46.22 23.00 -4.48
C ALA A 78 -46.42 24.48 -4.15
N TRP A 79 -45.32 25.22 -3.93
CA TRP A 79 -45.37 26.66 -3.70
C TRP A 79 -45.73 27.45 -4.97
N ARG A 80 -45.22 27.04 -6.15
CA ARG A 80 -45.58 27.66 -7.45
C ARG A 80 -47.05 27.47 -7.78
N ASP A 81 -47.58 26.25 -7.65
CA ASP A 81 -48.97 25.91 -7.96
C ASP A 81 -49.95 26.68 -7.06
N ARG A 82 -49.58 26.90 -5.79
CA ARG A 82 -50.36 27.74 -4.86
C ARG A 82 -50.30 29.22 -5.26
N SER A 83 -49.13 29.71 -5.62
CA SER A 83 -48.93 31.11 -5.99
C SER A 83 -49.69 31.47 -7.27
N THR A 84 -49.70 30.58 -8.27
CA THR A 84 -50.48 30.76 -9.51
C THR A 84 -51.98 30.72 -9.23
N SER A 85 -52.45 29.79 -8.40
CA SER A 85 -53.87 29.68 -8.02
C SER A 85 -54.41 30.88 -7.22
N GLN A 86 -53.53 31.64 -6.55
CA GLN A 86 -53.91 32.86 -5.82
C GLN A 86 -54.12 34.06 -6.75
N THR A 87 -53.65 34.00 -8.00
CA THR A 87 -53.74 35.09 -9.00
C THR A 87 -54.90 34.94 -9.99
N SER A 88 -55.58 33.79 -10.02
CA SER A 88 -56.74 33.55 -10.90
C SER A 88 -58.07 33.71 -10.14
N LEU A 89 -58.87 34.72 -10.51
CA LEU A 89 -60.14 35.08 -9.84
C LEU A 89 -61.33 34.14 -10.15
N ASN A 90 -61.12 32.96 -10.75
CA ASN A 90 -62.21 32.07 -11.15
C ASN A 90 -61.92 30.62 -10.75
N SER A 91 -62.29 30.21 -9.53
CA SER A 91 -62.69 28.83 -9.16
C SER A 91 -63.13 28.73 -7.70
N ARG A 92 -64.43 28.51 -7.46
CA ARG A 92 -65.01 28.04 -6.19
C ARG A 92 -64.75 26.54 -6.00
N SER A 93 -63.49 26.13 -5.89
CA SER A 93 -63.13 24.75 -5.58
C SER A 93 -62.24 24.69 -4.34
N SER A 94 -62.69 23.90 -3.38
CA SER A 94 -62.17 23.69 -2.04
C SER A 94 -60.68 23.30 -2.03
N SER A 95 -59.77 24.27 -2.06
CA SER A 95 -58.35 24.03 -1.81
C SER A 95 -58.16 23.82 -0.32
N SER A 96 -58.16 22.56 0.09
CA SER A 96 -57.75 22.13 1.43
C SER A 96 -56.33 22.63 1.70
N SER A 97 -56.20 23.82 2.30
CA SER A 97 -54.91 24.38 2.72
C SER A 97 -54.37 23.59 3.91
N LYS A 98 -53.79 22.41 3.66
CA LYS A 98 -53.11 21.65 4.71
C LYS A 98 -51.84 22.34 5.22
N TYR A 99 -51.33 23.35 4.49
CA TYR A 99 -50.06 24.01 4.80
C TYR A 99 -50.17 25.53 4.80
N ASP A 100 -49.63 26.13 5.84
CA ASP A 100 -49.42 27.58 5.97
C ASP A 100 -48.35 28.04 4.97
N PRO A 101 -48.60 29.10 4.17
CA PRO A 101 -47.63 29.65 3.22
C PRO A 101 -46.25 29.97 3.82
N GLU A 102 -46.20 30.46 5.05
CA GLU A 102 -44.94 30.83 5.69
C GLU A 102 -44.17 29.57 6.13
N ILE A 103 -44.88 28.53 6.56
CA ILE A 103 -44.28 27.21 6.82
C ILE A 103 -43.67 26.64 5.54
N LEU A 104 -44.41 26.66 4.42
CA LEU A 104 -43.91 26.12 3.15
C LEU A 104 -42.67 26.88 2.63
N LYS A 105 -42.63 28.21 2.77
CA LYS A 105 -41.44 29.00 2.45
C LYS A 105 -40.25 28.62 3.33
N ALA A 106 -40.46 28.47 4.64
CA ALA A 106 -39.41 28.07 5.58
C ALA A 106 -38.86 26.67 5.26
N GLU A 107 -39.72 25.73 4.89
CA GLU A 107 -39.33 24.38 4.45
C GLU A 107 -38.52 24.41 3.15
N ILE A 108 -38.88 25.24 2.17
CA ILE A 108 -38.11 25.42 0.93
C ILE A 108 -36.71 25.94 1.22
N VAL A 109 -36.58 26.96 2.07
CA VAL A 109 -35.28 27.53 2.49
C VAL A 109 -34.44 26.45 3.18
N THR A 110 -35.04 25.71 4.10
CA THR A 110 -34.37 24.63 4.84
C THR A 110 -33.92 23.51 3.92
N SER A 111 -34.79 23.06 2.99
CA SER A 111 -34.49 22.00 2.03
C SER A 111 -33.37 22.44 1.07
N LYS A 112 -33.40 23.69 0.59
CA LYS A 112 -32.32 24.28 -0.23
C LYS A 112 -30.98 24.30 0.51
N SER A 113 -30.99 24.71 1.78
CA SER A 113 -29.80 24.71 2.63
C SER A 113 -29.21 23.29 2.78
N ARG A 114 -30.06 22.29 3.02
CA ARG A 114 -29.65 20.88 3.11
C ARG A 114 -29.03 20.36 1.81
N VAL A 115 -29.62 20.68 0.65
CA VAL A 115 -29.05 20.35 -0.67
C VAL A 115 -27.67 20.98 -0.84
N ASN A 116 -27.52 22.26 -0.52
CA ASN A 116 -26.24 22.96 -0.66
C ASN A 116 -25.17 22.40 0.30
N LYS A 117 -25.56 22.01 1.52
CA LYS A 117 -24.67 21.34 2.46
C LYS A 117 -24.20 19.99 1.89
N LEU A 118 -25.12 19.14 1.44
CA LEU A 118 -24.78 17.84 0.86
C LEU A 118 -23.87 17.96 -0.36
N LYS A 119 -24.07 18.98 -1.22
CA LYS A 119 -23.17 19.25 -2.34
C LYS A 119 -21.75 19.59 -1.89
N ARG A 120 -21.61 20.46 -0.88
CA ARG A 120 -20.30 20.82 -0.32
C ARG A 120 -19.63 19.61 0.32
N ASP A 121 -20.36 18.86 1.13
CA ASP A 121 -19.86 17.66 1.80
C ASP A 121 -19.37 16.61 0.79
N LEU A 122 -20.11 16.39 -0.31
CA LEU A 122 -19.70 15.48 -1.39
C LEU A 122 -18.48 15.99 -2.16
N ALA A 123 -18.35 17.30 -2.38
CA ALA A 123 -17.16 17.86 -3.01
C ALA A 123 -15.92 17.64 -2.15
N CYS A 124 -16.01 17.91 -0.83
CA CYS A 124 -14.93 17.64 0.11
C CYS A 124 -14.57 16.15 0.16
N MET A 125 -15.57 15.27 0.28
CA MET A 125 -15.33 13.82 0.31
C MET A 125 -14.72 13.27 -0.98
N LYS A 126 -15.10 13.81 -2.14
CA LYS A 126 -14.50 13.41 -3.42
C LYS A 126 -13.01 13.72 -3.45
N GLN A 127 -12.63 14.90 -2.99
CA GLN A 127 -11.22 15.29 -2.91
C GLN A 127 -10.46 14.42 -1.90
N GLU A 128 -11.05 14.14 -0.73
CA GLU A 128 -10.45 13.25 0.27
C GLU A 128 -10.22 11.83 -0.28
N LEU A 129 -11.19 11.27 -1.00
CA LEU A 129 -11.07 9.98 -1.67
C LEU A 129 -9.91 9.98 -2.67
N GLN A 130 -9.78 11.01 -3.50
CA GLN A 130 -8.68 11.11 -4.46
C GLN A 130 -7.31 11.08 -3.79
N TYR A 131 -7.12 11.85 -2.70
CA TYR A 131 -5.84 11.85 -1.98
C TYR A 131 -5.56 10.50 -1.33
N LYS A 132 -6.58 9.83 -0.78
CA LYS A 132 -6.41 8.50 -0.19
C LYS A 132 -6.10 7.43 -1.23
N GLU A 133 -6.72 7.50 -2.42
CA GLU A 133 -6.41 6.61 -3.53
C GLU A 133 -4.97 6.80 -4.03
N GLN A 134 -4.49 8.05 -4.14
CA GLN A 134 -3.10 8.34 -4.48
C GLN A 134 -2.12 7.84 -3.41
N GLY A 135 -2.44 8.04 -2.13
CA GLY A 135 -1.64 7.52 -1.02
C GLY A 135 -1.59 5.99 -1.02
N PHE A 136 -2.69 5.34 -1.34
CA PHE A 136 -2.75 3.88 -1.47
C PHE A 136 -1.88 3.36 -2.62
N GLU A 137 -1.90 4.01 -3.79
CA GLU A 137 -1.03 3.60 -4.90
C GLU A 137 0.46 3.81 -4.57
N THR A 138 0.78 4.88 -3.84
CA THR A 138 2.14 5.10 -3.33
C THR A 138 2.57 3.97 -2.38
N LEU A 139 1.69 3.56 -1.48
CA LEU A 139 1.97 2.47 -0.53
C LEU A 139 2.19 1.14 -1.27
N LYS A 140 1.44 0.89 -2.33
CA LYS A 140 1.58 -0.27 -3.19
C LYS A 140 2.90 -0.27 -3.96
N GLU A 141 3.39 0.89 -4.40
CA GLU A 141 4.71 1.02 -5.00
C GLU A 141 5.83 0.69 -3.98
N ILE A 142 5.67 1.12 -2.72
CA ILE A 142 6.60 0.76 -1.64
C ILE A 142 6.60 -0.75 -1.40
N ASP A 143 5.44 -1.40 -1.36
CA ASP A 143 5.33 -2.86 -1.19
C ASP A 143 6.06 -3.63 -2.29
N HIS A 144 5.93 -3.18 -3.54
CA HIS A 144 6.67 -3.77 -4.65
C HIS A 144 8.19 -3.61 -4.47
N LYS A 145 8.65 -2.42 -4.04
CA LYS A 145 10.08 -2.16 -3.79
C LYS A 145 10.62 -3.02 -2.67
N VAL A 146 9.91 -3.13 -1.55
CA VAL A 146 10.30 -3.95 -0.40
C VAL A 146 10.39 -5.43 -0.80
N SER A 147 9.40 -5.92 -1.56
CA SER A 147 9.39 -7.31 -2.06
C SER A 147 10.47 -7.58 -3.12
N SER A 148 10.95 -6.55 -3.83
CA SER A 148 11.92 -6.70 -4.93
C SER A 148 13.39 -6.71 -4.52
N VAL A 149 13.71 -6.44 -3.24
CA VAL A 149 15.08 -6.40 -2.74
C VAL A 149 15.38 -7.71 -2.02
N PRO A 150 15.97 -8.73 -2.68
CA PRO A 150 16.46 -9.89 -1.96
C PRO A 150 17.68 -9.50 -1.11
N TYR A 151 17.53 -9.50 0.21
CA TYR A 151 18.67 -9.42 1.12
C TYR A 151 19.14 -10.84 1.48
N GLY A 152 20.33 -11.19 1.02
CA GLY A 152 20.90 -12.53 1.14
C GLY A 152 21.42 -12.94 -0.22
N VAL A 153 22.75 -12.81 -0.38
CA VAL A 153 23.60 -13.17 -1.52
C VAL A 153 22.90 -13.26 -2.87
N LYS A 154 23.20 -12.31 -3.76
CA LYS A 154 22.95 -12.52 -5.19
C LYS A 154 23.52 -13.89 -5.54
N LEU A 155 22.69 -14.85 -5.94
CA LEU A 155 23.13 -16.16 -6.44
C LEU A 155 24.23 -16.02 -7.50
N HIS A 156 24.26 -14.90 -8.21
CA HIS A 156 25.31 -14.52 -9.14
C HIS A 156 26.67 -14.21 -8.48
N ASP A 157 26.68 -13.55 -7.32
CA ASP A 157 27.91 -13.26 -6.57
C ASP A 157 28.48 -14.55 -5.94
N GLU A 158 27.61 -15.43 -5.43
CA GLU A 158 28.01 -16.75 -4.92
C GLU A 158 28.65 -17.62 -6.02
N GLN A 159 28.03 -17.66 -7.20
CA GLN A 159 28.55 -18.42 -8.33
C GLN A 159 29.84 -17.81 -8.91
N ALA A 160 29.95 -16.48 -8.95
CA ALA A 160 31.14 -15.77 -9.39
C ALA A 160 32.32 -16.03 -8.44
N THR A 161 32.12 -15.87 -7.13
CA THR A 161 33.13 -16.17 -6.13
C THR A 161 33.55 -17.64 -6.15
N LEU A 162 32.61 -18.57 -6.31
CA LEU A 162 32.93 -20.00 -6.41
C LEU A 162 33.77 -20.31 -7.64
N ASN A 163 33.46 -19.68 -8.79
CA ASN A 163 34.25 -19.83 -10.02
C ASN A 163 35.66 -19.23 -9.86
N GLU A 164 35.79 -18.07 -9.21
CA GLU A 164 37.09 -17.46 -8.91
C GLU A 164 37.94 -18.36 -8.00
N VAL A 165 37.36 -18.92 -6.93
CA VAL A 165 38.05 -19.84 -6.03
C VAL A 165 38.50 -21.11 -6.76
N LYS A 166 37.68 -21.66 -7.66
CA LYS A 166 38.09 -22.78 -8.51
C LYS A 166 39.27 -22.40 -9.41
N SER A 167 39.19 -21.25 -10.07
CA SER A 167 40.26 -20.76 -10.96
C SER A 167 41.58 -20.54 -10.21
N ILE A 168 41.53 -20.03 -8.98
CA ILE A 168 42.71 -19.84 -8.13
C ILE A 168 43.32 -21.19 -7.76
N ARG A 169 42.53 -22.16 -7.33
CA ARG A 169 43.02 -23.51 -6.99
C ARG A 169 43.70 -24.17 -8.19
N ASP A 170 43.10 -24.05 -9.37
CA ASP A 170 43.62 -24.68 -10.57
C ASP A 170 44.95 -24.02 -11.00
N ALA A 171 45.06 -22.69 -10.86
CA ALA A 171 46.31 -21.96 -11.07
C ALA A 171 47.42 -22.37 -10.07
N ILE A 172 47.08 -22.54 -8.79
CA ILE A 172 48.02 -23.02 -7.76
C ILE A 172 48.50 -24.43 -8.10
N SER A 173 47.58 -25.34 -8.44
CA SER A 173 47.92 -26.73 -8.76
C SER A 173 48.81 -26.83 -10.00
N SER A 174 48.55 -25.99 -11.01
CA SER A 174 49.40 -25.89 -12.21
C SER A 174 50.80 -25.37 -11.88
N GLY A 175 50.91 -24.30 -11.10
CA GLY A 175 52.20 -23.74 -10.70
C GLY A 175 53.01 -24.69 -9.83
N GLU A 176 52.35 -25.48 -8.99
CA GLU A 176 53.00 -26.49 -8.14
C GLU A 176 53.54 -27.66 -8.97
N LYS A 177 52.84 -28.06 -10.03
CA LYS A 177 53.31 -29.06 -11.00
C LYS A 177 54.52 -28.57 -11.79
N GLU A 178 54.47 -27.34 -12.34
CA GLU A 178 55.59 -26.75 -13.08
C GLU A 178 56.84 -26.63 -12.20
N LYS A 179 56.67 -26.23 -10.93
CA LYS A 179 57.73 -26.21 -9.94
C LYS A 179 58.37 -27.58 -9.73
N GLN A 180 57.57 -28.66 -9.63
CA GLN A 180 58.09 -30.03 -9.49
C GLN A 180 58.87 -30.47 -10.73
N GLU A 181 58.37 -30.17 -11.92
CA GLU A 181 59.06 -30.48 -13.18
C GLU A 181 60.43 -29.77 -13.26
N LEU A 182 60.49 -28.48 -12.89
CA LEU A 182 61.74 -27.72 -12.84
C LEU A 182 62.72 -28.24 -11.77
N MET A 183 62.21 -28.67 -10.60
CA MET A 183 63.03 -29.31 -9.57
C MET A 183 63.61 -30.64 -10.05
N GLN A 184 62.83 -31.43 -10.80
CA GLN A 184 63.29 -32.71 -11.33
C GLN A 184 64.34 -32.53 -12.44
N VAL A 185 64.13 -31.56 -13.33
CA VAL A 185 65.11 -31.19 -14.36
C VAL A 185 66.41 -30.66 -13.75
N SER A 186 66.33 -29.87 -12.66
CA SER A 186 67.51 -29.36 -11.96
C SER A 186 68.22 -30.43 -11.12
N SER A 187 67.51 -31.43 -10.57
CA SER A 187 68.14 -32.56 -9.89
C SER A 187 68.83 -33.52 -10.87
N ASP A 188 68.23 -33.76 -12.04
CA ASP A 188 68.79 -34.65 -13.06
C ASP A 188 69.98 -34.00 -13.79
N GLY A 189 69.98 -32.67 -13.93
CA GLY A 189 71.10 -31.90 -14.49
C GLY A 189 72.34 -31.80 -13.59
N THR A 190 72.26 -32.19 -12.32
CA THR A 190 73.38 -32.09 -11.36
C THR A 190 74.17 -33.41 -11.22
N THR A 191 73.82 -34.47 -11.97
CA THR A 191 74.51 -35.79 -11.90
C THR A 191 75.55 -36.05 -13.00
N CYS A 192 75.95 -35.03 -13.78
CA CYS A 192 77.15 -35.14 -14.62
C CYS A 192 78.36 -34.51 -13.91
N ILE A 193 79.01 -35.32 -13.06
CA ILE A 193 80.45 -35.20 -12.74
C ILE A 193 81.22 -35.95 -13.83
#